data_AF-A0A0A1FBG5-F1
#
_entry.id   AF-A0A0A1FBG5-F1
#
_cell.length_a   1.000
_cell.length_b   1.000
_cell.length_c   1.000
_cell.angle_alpha   90.00
_cell.angle_beta   90.00
_cell.angle_gamma   90.00
#
_symmetry.space_group_name_H-M   'P 1'
#
loop_
_entity.id
_entity.type
_entity.pdbx_description
1 polymer ?
#
loop_
_entity_poly.entity_id
_entity_poly.type
_entity_poly.pdbx_seq_one_letter_code
_entity_poly.pdbx_strand_id
1 'polypeptide(L)'
;MAKLTAADRKKIPASQFGEPGKKKYPMPDASHAANAKSRASQAVNAGRMSKAEEEKIDSKADAVLGKKKSAAKTLYPNLKGD
;
A
#
# COMPACT_ATOMS: atom_id res chain seq x y z
N MET A 1 -7.91 6.49 -6.97
CA MET A 1 -6.49 6.09 -7.11
C MET A 1 -6.19 5.98 -8.61
N ALA A 2 -5.07 6.54 -9.07
CA ALA A 2 -4.71 6.58 -10.48
C ALA A 2 -4.30 5.19 -10.98
N LYS A 3 -4.84 4.76 -12.13
CA LYS A 3 -4.54 3.43 -12.66
C LYS A 3 -3.10 3.38 -13.20
N LEU A 4 -2.29 2.47 -12.67
CA LEU A 4 -0.95 2.20 -13.20
C LEU A 4 -1.04 1.54 -14.58
N THR A 5 -0.30 2.06 -15.55
CA THR A 5 -0.11 1.39 -16.83
C THR A 5 0.81 0.17 -16.67
N ALA A 6 0.87 -0.68 -17.70
CA ALA A 6 1.83 -1.78 -17.71
C ALA A 6 3.29 -1.27 -17.67
N ALA A 7 3.56 -0.13 -18.30
CA ALA A 7 4.87 0.50 -18.28
C ALA A 7 5.24 0.99 -16.87
N ASP A 8 4.29 1.61 -16.15
CA ASP A 8 4.51 2.06 -14.78
C ASP A 8 4.77 0.87 -13.85
N ARG A 9 3.96 -0.19 -13.96
CA ARG A 9 4.14 -1.41 -13.16
C ARG A 9 5.50 -2.07 -13.34
N LYS A 10 6.11 -1.97 -14.53
CA LYS A 10 7.46 -2.51 -14.80
C LYS A 10 8.56 -1.72 -14.09
N LYS A 11 8.35 -0.43 -13.83
CA LYS A 11 9.31 0.45 -13.13
C LYS A 11 9.24 0.29 -11.61
N ILE A 12 8.18 -0.32 -11.08
CA ILE A 12 8.02 -0.51 -9.64
C ILE A 12 8.95 -1.65 -9.18
N PRO A 13 9.86 -1.41 -8.23
CA PRO A 13 10.69 -2.46 -7.66
C PRO A 13 9.83 -3.48 -6.89
N ALA A 14 10.24 -4.74 -6.89
CA ALA A 14 9.48 -5.82 -6.24
C ALA A 14 9.18 -5.54 -4.75
N SER A 15 10.07 -4.82 -4.06
CA SER A 15 9.90 -4.42 -2.66
C SER A 15 8.72 -3.47 -2.41
N GLN A 16 8.27 -2.73 -3.43
CA GLN A 16 7.08 -1.86 -3.35
C GLN A 16 5.76 -2.61 -3.62
N PHE A 17 5.80 -3.94 -3.76
CA PHE A 17 4.61 -4.77 -3.84
C PHE A 17 4.31 -5.42 -2.48
N GLY A 18 3.01 -5.52 -2.16
CA GLY A 18 2.52 -6.27 -0.99
C GLY A 18 2.97 -7.72 -1.05
N GLU A 19 2.92 -8.31 -2.25
CA GLU A 19 3.46 -9.63 -2.56
C GLU A 19 4.57 -9.52 -3.63
N PRO A 20 5.84 -9.36 -3.25
CA PRO A 20 6.97 -9.13 -4.17
C PRO A 20 7.14 -10.25 -5.19
N GLY A 21 7.08 -11.51 -4.74
CA GLY A 21 7.24 -12.67 -5.63
C GLY A 21 6.14 -12.80 -6.68
N LYS A 22 4.93 -12.30 -6.38
CA LYS A 22 3.78 -12.33 -7.29
C LYS A 22 3.60 -11.02 -8.06
N LYS A 23 4.37 -9.97 -7.76
CA LYS A 23 4.18 -8.58 -8.23
C LYS A 23 2.72 -8.12 -8.13
N LYS A 24 2.07 -8.43 -6.99
CA LYS A 24 0.68 -8.07 -6.66
C LYS A 24 0.63 -7.02 -5.55
N TYR A 25 -0.47 -6.26 -5.53
CA TYR A 25 -0.67 -5.15 -4.60
C TYR A 25 0.44 -4.09 -4.73
N PRO A 26 0.52 -3.39 -5.89
CA PRO A 26 1.51 -2.31 -6.06
C PRO A 26 1.23 -1.20 -5.06
N MET A 27 2.26 -0.70 -4.39
CA MET A 27 2.20 0.41 -3.42
C MET A 27 3.28 1.46 -3.71
N PRO A 28 3.33 2.04 -4.93
CA PRO A 28 4.32 3.09 -5.26
C PRO A 28 4.07 4.40 -4.49
N ASP A 29 2.84 4.63 -4.03
CA ASP A 29 2.45 5.81 -3.28
C ASP A 29 1.37 5.49 -2.22
N ALA A 30 0.99 6.50 -1.44
CA ALA A 30 0.02 6.36 -0.36
C ALA A 30 -1.39 5.96 -0.83
N SER A 31 -1.84 6.43 -1.99
CA SER A 31 -3.16 6.07 -2.51
C SER A 31 -3.20 4.60 -2.92
N HIS A 32 -2.12 4.11 -3.51
CA HIS A 32 -1.96 2.70 -3.83
C HIS A 32 -1.81 1.83 -2.58
N ALA A 33 -1.07 2.29 -1.56
CA ALA A 33 -0.95 1.60 -0.27
C ALA A 33 -2.31 1.45 0.44
N ALA A 34 -3.10 2.51 0.52
CA ALA A 34 -4.45 2.45 1.10
C ALA A 34 -5.38 1.51 0.30
N ASN A 35 -5.28 1.52 -1.03
CA ASN A 35 -6.04 0.60 -1.86
C ASN A 35 -5.60 -0.86 -1.67
N ALA A 36 -4.30 -1.11 -1.55
CA ALA A 36 -3.76 -2.44 -1.30
C ALA A 36 -4.33 -3.04 0.00
N LYS A 37 -4.37 -2.24 1.07
CA LYS A 37 -5.01 -2.57 2.36
C LYS A 37 -6.47 -3.02 2.17
N SER A 38 -7.27 -2.15 1.56
CA SER A 38 -8.69 -2.44 1.31
C SER A 38 -8.90 -3.70 0.46
N ARG A 39 -8.05 -3.94 -0.55
CA ARG A 39 -8.13 -5.12 -1.41
C ARG A 39 -7.66 -6.40 -0.72
N ALA A 40 -6.72 -6.31 0.23
CA ALA A 40 -6.29 -7.43 1.03
C ALA A 40 -7.43 -7.90 1.96
N SER A 41 -8.06 -6.96 2.67
CA SER A 41 -9.24 -7.27 3.51
C SER A 41 -10.40 -7.84 2.71
N GLN A 42 -10.67 -7.30 1.52
CA GLN A 42 -11.67 -7.89 0.60
C GLN A 42 -11.30 -9.32 0.20
N ALA A 43 -10.02 -9.63 -0.01
CA ALA A 43 -9.57 -10.96 -0.40
C ALA A 43 -9.72 -11.98 0.73
N VAL A 44 -9.44 -11.58 1.98
CA VAL A 44 -9.67 -12.42 3.17
C VAL A 44 -11.16 -12.66 3.38
N ASN A 45 -11.98 -11.61 3.33
CA ASN A 45 -13.44 -11.74 3.46
C ASN A 45 -14.05 -12.61 2.36
N ALA A 46 -13.46 -12.62 1.17
CA ALA A 46 -13.86 -13.48 0.05
C ALA A 46 -13.28 -14.91 0.13
N GLY A 47 -12.50 -15.26 1.16
CA GLY A 47 -11.87 -16.57 1.32
C GLY A 47 -10.74 -16.87 0.33
N ARG A 48 -10.18 -15.86 -0.34
CA ARG A 48 -9.12 -15.99 -1.36
C ARG A 48 -7.71 -15.73 -0.84
N MET A 49 -7.59 -15.36 0.43
CA MET A 49 -6.34 -14.98 1.09
C MET A 49 -6.43 -15.34 2.56
N SER A 50 -5.30 -15.73 3.15
CA SER A 50 -5.20 -15.93 4.60
C SER A 50 -5.05 -14.60 5.35
N LYS A 51 -5.50 -14.53 6.61
CA LYS A 51 -5.30 -13.33 7.44
C LYS A 51 -3.82 -12.98 7.63
N ALA A 52 -2.94 -13.99 7.69
CA ALA A 52 -1.49 -13.79 7.75
C ALA A 52 -0.89 -13.18 6.47
N GLU A 53 -1.49 -13.43 5.29
CA GLU A 53 -1.10 -12.75 4.06
C GLU A 53 -1.60 -11.29 4.03
N GLU A 54 -2.81 -11.04 4.50
CA GLU A 54 -3.34 -9.67 4.67
C GLU A 54 -2.44 -8.85 5.59
N GLU A 55 -2.08 -9.35 6.76
CA GLU A 55 -1.22 -8.64 7.72
C GLU A 55 0.14 -8.23 7.11
N LYS A 56 0.71 -9.06 6.23
CA LYS A 56 1.96 -8.72 5.52
C LYS A 56 1.77 -7.58 4.52
N ILE A 57 0.64 -7.55 3.82
CA ILE A 57 0.30 -6.46 2.90
C ILE A 57 0.04 -5.18 3.69
N ASP A 58 -0.69 -5.29 4.79
CA ASP A 58 -1.07 -4.19 5.67
C ASP A 58 0.15 -3.54 6.31
N SER A 59 1.09 -4.33 6.83
CA SER A 59 2.34 -3.82 7.41
C SER A 59 3.14 -2.99 6.40
N LYS A 60 3.23 -3.44 5.15
CA LYS A 60 3.90 -2.69 4.09
C LYS A 60 3.14 -1.43 3.69
N ALA A 61 1.82 -1.51 3.61
CA ALA A 61 0.98 -0.35 3.32
C ALA A 61 1.15 0.71 4.41
N ASP A 62 1.13 0.30 5.69
CA ASP A 62 1.32 1.20 6.82
C ASP A 62 2.70 1.85 6.84
N ALA A 63 3.75 1.12 6.44
CA ALA A 63 5.07 1.72 6.27
C ALA A 63 5.07 2.85 5.21
N VAL A 64 4.32 2.69 4.11
CA VAL A 64 4.19 3.73 3.07
C VAL A 64 3.34 4.91 3.57
N LEU A 65 2.21 4.61 4.24
CA LEU A 65 1.31 5.62 4.79
C LEU A 65 1.98 6.43 5.92
N GLY A 66 2.74 5.77 6.79
CA GLY A 66 3.52 6.37 7.86
C GLY A 66 4.60 7.32 7.33
N LYS A 67 5.33 6.94 6.28
CA LYS A 67 6.28 7.83 5.59
C LYS A 67 5.62 9.11 5.12
N LYS A 68 4.41 9.03 4.54
CA LYS A 68 3.66 10.21 4.10
C LYS A 68 3.22 11.07 5.27
N LYS A 69 2.70 10.48 6.37
CA LYS A 69 2.33 11.23 7.58
C LYS A 69 3.53 11.97 8.18
N SER A 70 4.69 11.33 8.24
CA SER A 70 5.92 11.98 8.71
C SER A 70 6.35 13.12 7.80
N ALA A 71 6.35 12.93 6.47
CA ALA A 71 6.66 14.00 5.52
C ALA A 71 5.67 15.18 5.63
N ALA A 72 4.37 14.89 5.76
CA ALA A 72 3.34 15.91 5.97
C ALA A 72 3.52 16.65 7.29
N LYS A 73 3.91 15.95 8.38
CA LYS A 73 4.21 16.57 9.66
C LYS A 73 5.43 17.48 9.61
N THR A 74 6.46 17.11 8.84
CA THR A 74 7.63 17.97 8.62
C THR A 74 7.28 19.21 7.80
N LEU A 75 6.46 19.06 6.76
CA LEU A 75 6.05 20.17 5.88
C LEU A 75 4.97 21.07 6.49
N TYR A 76 4.11 20.52 7.35
CA TYR A 76 3.00 21.21 8.00
C TYR A 76 2.92 20.80 9.48
N PRO A 77 3.81 21.34 10.33
CA PRO A 77 3.92 20.91 11.74
C PRO A 77 2.67 21.20 12.57
N ASN A 78 1.79 22.11 12.11
CA ASN A 78 0.58 22.54 12.82
C ASN A 78 -0.72 21.97 12.24
N LEU A 79 -0.67 20.99 11.33
CA LEU A 79 -1.88 20.31 10.88
C LEU A 79 -2.40 19.41 12.03
N LYS A 80 -3.38 19.89 12.78
CA LYS A 80 -4.17 19.06 13.71
C LYS A 80 -4.81 17.95 12.88
N GLY A 81 -4.49 16.70 13.19
CA GLY A 81 -5.21 15.56 12.63
C GLY A 81 -6.62 15.56 13.19
N ASP A 82 -7.61 15.69 12.31
CA ASP A 82 -9.03 15.46 12.61
C ASP A 82 -9.30 14.01 13.01
#